data_AF-A0A373CQK2-F1
#
_entry.id   AF-A0A373CQK2-F1
#
_cell.length_a   1.000
_cell.length_b   1.000
_cell.length_c   1.000
_cell.angle_alpha   90.00
_cell.angle_beta   90.00
_cell.angle_gamma   90.00
#
_symmetry.space_group_name_H-M   'P 1'
#
loop_
_entity.id
_entity.type
_entity.pdbx_description
1 polymer ?
#
loop_
_entity_poly.entity_id
_entity_poly.type
_entity_poly.pdbx_seq_one_letter_code
_entity_poly.pdbx_strand_id
1 'polypeptide(L)'
;MSLKDKKFADVYFCGDEDDGHAKKNKWFKTWRPSEYDAEDDDNDQYWYSIDKNGKVYIPSQSNASKLAYGVKYKLKDAKLEAQNSGATIEFTKKNVNSKSYFFNQDGEMLSQFIEVSADNLGADSGLKAGMYYFGGDDDGSMKTGSQSVKDDNGDSYKFFFENKTTGNTKGLGITGNKSGYLYFKGLLIKADDYKYQLATITDENGVEHTFIVNKNGSIQKNRVDYKEDNEVLFTTKNLPKDAFVTDSTAWKYSLKDGLTVEDDITTPIDIYDVMPQN
;
A
#
# COMPACT_ATOMS: atom_id res chain seq x y z
N MET A 1 13.78 -8.67 38.37
CA MET A 1 13.58 -7.57 37.41
C MET A 1 13.68 -8.20 36.04
N SER A 2 12.55 -8.34 35.34
CA SER A 2 12.48 -9.05 34.06
C SER A 2 13.18 -8.24 32.96
N LEU A 3 13.81 -8.91 32.00
CA LEU A 3 14.37 -8.28 30.78
C LEU A 3 13.28 -7.53 29.97
N LYS A 4 11.99 -7.81 30.22
CA LYS A 4 10.83 -7.17 29.59
C LYS A 4 10.72 -5.66 29.84
N ASP A 5 11.33 -5.12 30.90
CA ASP A 5 11.19 -3.70 31.28
C ASP A 5 12.42 -2.84 30.95
N LYS A 6 13.45 -3.40 30.29
CA LYS A 6 14.68 -2.66 29.95
C LYS A 6 14.67 -2.21 28.49
N LYS A 7 14.61 -0.89 28.27
CA LYS A 7 15.11 -0.31 27.01
C LYS A 7 16.63 -0.46 26.99
N PHE A 8 17.15 -1.43 26.25
CA PHE A 8 18.60 -1.60 26.07
C PHE A 8 19.13 -0.43 25.24
N ALA A 9 20.21 0.21 25.70
CA ALA A 9 20.84 1.31 24.97
C ALA A 9 21.43 0.84 23.63
N ASP A 10 21.99 -0.37 23.64
CA ASP A 10 22.55 -1.05 22.48
C ASP A 10 22.19 -2.54 22.52
N VAL A 11 21.81 -3.09 21.36
CA VAL A 11 21.54 -4.52 21.16
C VAL A 11 22.49 -5.03 20.08
N TYR A 12 23.14 -6.17 20.34
CA TYR A 12 24.08 -6.83 19.44
C TYR A 12 23.65 -8.29 19.24
N PHE A 13 23.92 -8.84 18.06
CA PHE A 13 23.65 -10.25 17.77
C PHE A 13 24.97 -10.99 17.52
N CYS A 14 25.30 -11.96 18.37
CA CYS A 14 26.61 -12.64 18.40
C CYS A 14 26.66 -14.01 17.68
N GLY A 15 25.59 -14.43 17.01
CA GLY A 15 25.54 -15.74 16.35
C GLY A 15 25.45 -16.91 17.33
N ASP A 16 25.85 -18.09 16.88
CA ASP A 16 25.81 -19.34 17.66
C ASP A 16 26.86 -19.33 18.79
N GLU A 17 26.67 -20.24 19.77
CA GLU A 17 27.44 -20.31 21.03
C GLU A 17 28.97 -20.28 20.85
N ASP A 18 29.48 -20.77 19.71
CA ASP A 18 30.92 -20.88 19.43
C ASP A 18 31.53 -19.71 18.64
N ASP A 19 30.74 -18.77 18.10
CA ASP A 19 31.28 -17.64 17.31
C ASP A 19 31.63 -16.45 18.22
N GLY A 20 30.75 -16.10 19.17
CA GLY A 20 30.95 -15.00 20.13
C GLY A 20 31.14 -13.60 19.50
N HIS A 21 31.19 -13.50 18.17
CA HIS A 21 31.44 -12.28 17.42
C HIS A 21 30.13 -11.63 16.97
N ALA A 22 29.94 -10.36 17.36
CA ALA A 22 28.84 -9.55 16.88
C ALA A 22 28.84 -9.49 15.34
N LYS A 23 27.73 -9.94 14.74
CA LYS A 23 27.51 -9.84 13.29
C LYS A 23 27.47 -8.37 12.86
N LYS A 24 27.84 -8.07 11.61
CA LYS A 24 27.94 -6.69 11.09
C LYS A 24 27.41 -6.59 9.67
N ASN A 25 26.85 -5.43 9.30
CA ASN A 25 26.39 -5.10 7.94
C ASN A 25 25.44 -6.14 7.30
N LYS A 26 24.52 -6.71 8.08
CA LYS A 26 23.60 -7.74 7.57
C LYS A 26 22.19 -7.60 8.12
N TRP A 27 21.27 -8.23 7.41
CA TRP A 27 19.94 -8.54 7.91
C TRP A 27 19.98 -9.83 8.73
N PHE A 28 19.11 -9.91 9.73
CA PHE A 28 18.97 -11.12 10.54
C PHE A 28 17.51 -11.32 10.94
N LYS A 29 17.03 -12.56 10.85
CA LYS A 29 15.65 -12.94 11.18
C LYS A 29 15.68 -13.72 12.50
N THR A 30 14.95 -13.25 13.50
CA THR A 30 14.96 -13.84 14.85
C THR A 30 13.75 -13.39 15.65
N TRP A 31 13.50 -14.03 16.79
CA TRP A 31 12.51 -13.59 17.77
C TRP A 31 12.87 -12.24 18.39
N ARG A 32 11.89 -11.61 19.04
CA ARG A 32 12.13 -10.38 19.79
C ARG A 32 13.22 -10.59 20.84
N PRO A 33 14.14 -9.63 21.04
CA PRO A 33 15.14 -9.73 22.11
C PRO A 33 14.52 -9.93 23.51
N SER A 34 13.30 -9.47 23.74
CA SER A 34 12.56 -9.63 25.00
C SER A 34 11.89 -11.02 25.19
N GLU A 35 11.86 -11.84 24.14
CA GLU A 35 11.15 -13.13 24.09
C GLU A 35 12.12 -14.31 23.87
N TYR A 36 13.44 -14.05 23.79
CA TYR A 36 14.45 -15.06 23.47
C TYR A 36 14.54 -16.23 24.47
N ASP A 37 14.19 -16.02 25.74
CA ASP A 37 14.20 -17.06 26.79
C ASP A 37 12.88 -17.86 26.87
N ALA A 38 11.88 -17.50 26.07
CA ALA A 38 10.66 -18.29 25.92
C ALA A 38 10.88 -19.22 24.72
N GLU A 39 11.49 -20.39 24.97
CA GLU A 39 11.58 -21.50 24.02
C GLU A 39 10.17 -22.00 23.67
N ASP A 40 9.49 -21.26 22.82
CA ASP A 40 8.26 -21.68 22.17
C ASP A 40 8.48 -21.48 20.67
N ASP A 41 8.59 -22.60 19.95
CA ASP A 41 8.78 -22.65 18.49
C ASP A 41 7.62 -21.96 17.73
N ASP A 42 6.52 -21.64 18.43
CA ASP A 42 5.36 -20.93 17.91
C ASP A 42 5.53 -19.39 17.87
N ASN A 43 6.63 -18.82 18.40
CA ASN A 43 6.85 -17.37 18.37
C ASN A 43 7.29 -16.87 16.99
N ASP A 44 6.65 -15.78 16.55
CA ASP A 44 6.96 -15.12 15.28
C ASP A 44 8.41 -14.57 15.27
N GLN A 45 9.09 -14.75 14.13
CA GLN A 45 10.39 -14.15 13.88
C GLN A 45 10.29 -12.91 12.99
N TYR A 46 11.08 -11.91 13.32
CA TYR A 46 11.10 -10.62 12.64
C TYR A 46 12.48 -10.31 12.06
N TRP A 47 12.50 -9.50 11.00
CA TRP A 47 13.74 -9.06 10.36
C TRP A 47 14.28 -7.81 11.04
N TYR A 48 15.57 -7.84 11.37
CA TYR A 48 16.33 -6.76 11.99
C TYR A 48 17.52 -6.35 11.11
N SER A 49 17.85 -5.05 11.14
CA SER A 49 19.00 -4.50 10.41
C SER A 49 20.18 -4.29 11.37
N ILE A 50 21.32 -4.92 11.08
CA ILE A 50 22.56 -4.77 11.85
C ILE A 50 23.52 -3.84 11.12
N ASP A 51 24.00 -2.80 11.81
CA ASP A 51 24.90 -1.80 11.24
C ASP A 51 26.36 -2.26 11.13
N LYS A 52 27.24 -1.36 10.67
CA LYS A 52 28.68 -1.62 10.51
C LYS A 52 29.44 -1.88 11.82
N ASN A 53 28.88 -1.42 12.94
CA ASN A 53 29.45 -1.60 14.28
C ASN A 53 28.87 -2.86 14.97
N GLY A 54 27.89 -3.51 14.35
CA GLY A 54 27.20 -4.68 14.87
C GLY A 54 25.98 -4.38 15.72
N LYS A 55 25.57 -3.10 15.77
CA LYS A 55 24.40 -2.68 16.53
C LYS A 55 23.13 -2.94 15.73
N VAL A 56 22.16 -3.58 16.35
CA VAL A 56 20.80 -3.73 15.82
C VAL A 56 20.12 -2.36 15.80
N TYR A 57 19.49 -2.04 14.67
CA TYR A 57 18.76 -0.79 14.54
C TYR A 57 17.40 -0.86 15.21
N ILE A 58 17.26 -0.08 16.27
CA ILE A 58 16.01 0.18 16.97
C ILE A 58 15.79 1.69 16.90
N PRO A 59 14.67 2.17 16.33
CA PRO A 59 14.39 3.61 16.27
C PRO A 59 14.41 4.28 17.64
N SER A 60 14.92 5.51 17.70
CA SER A 60 14.76 6.35 18.89
C SER A 60 13.44 7.13 18.77
N GLN A 61 12.60 7.04 19.80
CA GLN A 61 11.33 7.77 19.91
C GLN A 61 11.51 9.29 20.08
N SER A 62 12.75 9.79 20.16
CA SER A 62 13.02 11.19 20.47
C SER A 62 12.73 12.18 19.33
N ASN A 63 12.39 11.72 18.13
CA ASN A 63 12.17 12.60 16.97
C ASN A 63 10.82 12.37 16.29
N ALA A 64 9.80 13.05 16.82
CA ALA A 64 8.43 13.02 16.30
C ALA A 64 8.32 13.41 14.82
N SER A 65 9.23 14.22 14.27
CA SER A 65 9.16 14.63 12.85
C SER A 65 9.40 13.48 11.89
N LYS A 66 9.98 12.37 12.33
CA LYS A 66 10.29 11.19 11.50
C LYS A 66 9.29 10.04 11.66
N LEU A 67 8.38 10.16 12.62
CA LEU A 67 7.39 9.13 12.92
C LEU A 67 6.31 9.10 11.85
N ALA A 68 5.84 7.89 11.55
CA ALA A 68 4.64 7.65 10.79
C ALA A 68 3.82 6.57 11.51
N TYR A 69 2.52 6.57 11.23
CA TYR A 69 1.55 5.67 11.82
C TYR A 69 0.74 5.04 10.70
N GLY A 70 0.32 3.79 10.86
CA GLY A 70 -0.49 3.13 9.85
C GLY A 70 -0.90 1.72 10.21
N VAL A 71 -1.83 1.18 9.41
CA VAL A 71 -2.34 -0.19 9.58
C VAL A 71 -1.68 -1.10 8.56
N LYS A 72 -1.21 -2.27 9.01
CA LYS A 72 -0.63 -3.30 8.13
C LYS A 72 -1.74 -4.15 7.52
N TYR A 73 -1.62 -4.45 6.24
CA TYR A 73 -2.49 -5.33 5.49
C TYR A 73 -1.70 -6.42 4.77
N LYS A 74 -2.33 -7.58 4.60
CA LYS A 74 -1.83 -8.68 3.76
C LYS A 74 -2.91 -9.06 2.76
N LEU A 75 -2.50 -9.27 1.51
CA LEU A 75 -3.40 -9.74 0.46
C LEU A 75 -3.61 -11.24 0.62
N LYS A 76 -4.85 -11.65 0.87
CA LYS A 76 -5.30 -13.04 0.99
C LYS A 76 -6.68 -13.20 0.40
N ASP A 77 -6.91 -14.28 -0.32
CA ASP A 77 -8.21 -14.62 -0.91
C ASP A 77 -8.89 -13.41 -1.56
N ALA A 78 -8.20 -12.81 -2.55
CA ALA A 78 -8.65 -11.60 -3.23
C ALA A 78 -8.88 -10.34 -2.36
N LYS A 79 -8.43 -10.29 -1.10
CA LYS A 79 -8.71 -9.18 -0.19
C LYS A 79 -7.51 -8.71 0.63
N LEU A 80 -7.38 -7.40 0.83
CA LEU A 80 -6.44 -6.85 1.80
C LEU A 80 -7.02 -6.94 3.21
N GLU A 81 -6.55 -7.93 3.96
CA GLU A 81 -6.94 -8.14 5.35
C GLU A 81 -6.06 -7.34 6.31
N ALA A 82 -6.68 -6.61 7.22
CA ALA A 82 -5.97 -5.92 8.29
C ALA A 82 -5.27 -6.94 9.20
N GLN A 83 -3.98 -6.72 9.46
CA GLN A 83 -3.19 -7.54 10.37
C GLN A 83 -3.32 -6.99 11.80
N ASN A 84 -3.08 -7.83 12.81
CA ASN A 84 -3.17 -7.46 14.23
C ASN A 84 -4.50 -6.76 14.58
N SER A 85 -5.62 -7.24 14.02
CA SER A 85 -6.95 -6.65 14.20
C SER A 85 -7.05 -5.16 13.85
N GLY A 86 -6.24 -4.69 12.88
CA GLY A 86 -6.24 -3.29 12.46
C GLY A 86 -5.50 -2.34 13.40
N ALA A 87 -4.70 -2.87 14.34
CA ALA A 87 -3.92 -2.04 15.24
C ALA A 87 -2.94 -1.13 14.47
N THR A 88 -2.94 0.15 14.83
CA THR A 88 -2.00 1.13 14.30
C THR A 88 -0.58 0.83 14.79
N ILE A 89 0.35 0.77 13.84
CA ILE A 89 1.78 0.58 14.10
C ILE A 89 2.46 1.95 13.99
N GLU A 90 3.31 2.27 14.97
CA GLU A 90 4.23 3.40 14.90
C GLU A 90 5.56 2.95 14.28
N PHE A 91 6.06 3.67 13.27
CA PHE A 91 7.28 3.28 12.58
C PHE A 91 8.09 4.46 12.03
N THR A 92 9.36 4.19 11.72
CA THR A 92 10.32 5.16 11.20
C THR A 92 11.09 4.61 10.00
N LYS A 93 11.41 5.49 9.05
CA LYS A 93 12.22 5.18 7.88
C LYS A 93 13.71 5.05 8.20
N LYS A 94 14.36 4.04 7.64
CA LYS A 94 15.82 3.95 7.52
C LYS A 94 16.23 3.48 6.13
N ASN A 95 17.30 4.08 5.59
CA ASN A 95 17.90 3.60 4.36
C ASN A 95 18.96 2.54 4.67
N VAL A 96 18.91 1.41 3.96
CA VAL A 96 19.91 0.35 3.99
C VAL A 96 20.29 0.04 2.54
N ASN A 97 21.56 0.14 2.19
CA ASN A 97 22.06 -0.08 0.82
C ASN A 97 21.24 0.67 -0.25
N SER A 98 20.98 1.97 -0.01
CA SER A 98 20.22 2.88 -0.89
C SER A 98 18.75 2.52 -1.11
N LYS A 99 18.21 1.52 -0.40
CA LYS A 99 16.77 1.20 -0.36
C LYS A 99 16.16 1.73 0.93
N SER A 100 14.89 2.11 0.86
CA SER A 100 14.13 2.58 2.03
C SER A 100 13.38 1.42 2.68
N TYR A 101 13.59 1.27 3.98
CA TYR A 101 12.94 0.32 4.86
C TYR A 101 12.26 1.07 6.00
N PHE A 102 11.28 0.45 6.63
CA PHE A 102 10.55 1.01 7.75
C PHE A 102 10.57 0.04 8.91
N PHE A 103 10.71 0.57 10.12
CA PHE A 103 10.88 -0.23 11.32
C PHE A 103 9.95 0.27 12.41
N ASN A 104 9.31 -0.64 13.14
CA ASN A 104 8.58 -0.27 14.35
C ASN A 104 9.54 0.07 15.50
N GLN A 105 8.97 0.41 16.66
CA GLN A 105 9.74 0.85 17.83
C GLN A 105 10.58 -0.25 18.49
N ASP A 106 10.33 -1.52 18.15
CA ASP A 106 11.13 -2.66 18.59
C ASP A 106 12.27 -3.00 17.60
N GLY A 107 12.38 -2.24 16.50
CA GLY A 107 13.38 -2.46 15.47
C GLY A 107 13.00 -3.54 14.45
N GLU A 108 11.76 -4.03 14.48
CA GLU A 108 11.23 -5.00 13.53
C GLU A 108 10.96 -4.31 12.19
N MET A 109 11.49 -4.88 11.12
CA MET A 109 11.25 -4.41 9.76
C MET A 109 9.80 -4.66 9.36
N LEU A 110 9.15 -3.62 8.83
CA LEU A 110 7.83 -3.73 8.22
C LEU A 110 7.92 -4.33 6.82
N SER A 111 6.86 -5.05 6.45
CA SER A 111 6.65 -5.71 5.16
C SER A 111 5.17 -5.59 4.77
N GLN A 112 4.82 -6.09 3.59
CA GLN A 112 3.45 -6.10 3.06
C GLN A 112 2.89 -4.69 2.82
N PHE A 113 1.57 -4.55 2.84
CA PHE A 113 0.90 -3.28 2.60
C PHE A 113 0.77 -2.49 3.90
N ILE A 114 1.03 -1.19 3.86
CA ILE A 114 0.81 -0.29 4.99
C ILE A 114 -0.06 0.87 4.50
N GLU A 115 -1.21 1.06 5.14
CA GLU A 115 -2.00 2.27 4.97
C GLU A 115 -1.55 3.31 6.00
N VAL A 116 -0.83 4.32 5.53
CA VAL A 116 -0.28 5.39 6.36
C VAL A 116 -1.39 6.38 6.70
N SER A 117 -1.54 6.69 7.99
CA SER A 117 -2.48 7.68 8.48
C SER A 117 -2.03 9.11 8.18
N ALA A 118 -3.00 10.01 8.01
CA ALA A 118 -2.75 11.44 8.02
C ALA A 118 -2.47 11.97 9.43
N ASP A 119 -2.98 11.28 10.45
CA ASP A 119 -2.83 11.68 11.85
C ASP A 119 -1.41 11.44 12.33
N ASN A 120 -0.84 12.44 13.00
CA ASN A 120 0.50 12.40 13.59
C ASN A 120 1.62 12.05 12.58
N LEU A 121 1.40 12.29 11.29
CA LEU A 121 2.40 12.05 10.26
C LEU A 121 3.52 13.09 10.34
N GLY A 122 4.71 12.66 10.75
CA GLY A 122 5.88 13.52 10.84
C GLY A 122 6.30 14.07 9.47
N ALA A 123 6.60 15.37 9.43
CA ALA A 123 6.97 16.08 8.19
C ALA A 123 8.22 15.51 7.49
N ASP A 124 9.13 14.89 8.27
CA ASP A 124 10.38 14.29 7.82
C ASP A 124 10.31 12.76 7.71
N SER A 125 9.12 12.15 7.88
CA SER A 125 8.91 10.71 7.68
C SER A 125 9.26 10.27 6.25
N GLY A 126 9.17 11.20 5.30
CA GLY A 126 9.33 10.95 3.87
C GLY A 126 8.14 10.21 3.26
N LEU A 127 6.97 10.29 3.90
CA LEU A 127 5.71 9.66 3.51
C LEU A 127 4.58 10.71 3.43
N LYS A 128 3.46 10.28 2.84
CA LYS A 128 2.14 10.94 2.81
C LYS A 128 1.11 9.92 3.30
N ALA A 129 -0.08 10.39 3.68
CA ALA A 129 -1.18 9.48 3.98
C ALA A 129 -1.58 8.66 2.74
N GLY A 130 -1.98 7.41 2.94
CA GLY A 130 -2.42 6.48 1.91
C GLY A 130 -1.63 5.17 1.86
N MET A 131 -1.89 4.37 0.84
CA MET A 131 -1.42 2.98 0.75
C MET A 131 0.02 2.88 0.23
N TYR A 132 0.85 2.06 0.86
CA TYR A 132 2.22 1.73 0.44
C TYR A 132 2.40 0.21 0.42
N TYR A 133 3.37 -0.27 -0.37
CA TYR A 133 3.78 -1.68 -0.36
C TYR A 133 5.28 -1.79 -0.08
N PHE A 134 5.64 -2.53 0.97
CA PHE A 134 7.01 -2.74 1.42
C PHE A 134 7.56 -4.11 1.00
N GLY A 135 6.97 -4.73 -0.03
CA GLY A 135 7.41 -6.04 -0.52
C GLY A 135 6.89 -7.20 0.34
N GLY A 136 7.27 -8.42 -0.06
CA GLY A 136 6.91 -9.63 0.68
C GLY A 136 7.62 -9.74 2.03
N ASP A 137 7.33 -10.83 2.75
CA ASP A 137 7.77 -11.05 4.13
C ASP A 137 9.30 -11.04 4.31
N ASP A 138 10.07 -11.34 3.26
CA ASP A 138 11.54 -11.34 3.28
C ASP A 138 12.20 -10.23 2.43
N ASP A 139 11.44 -9.21 1.99
CA ASP A 139 11.98 -8.10 1.20
C ASP A 139 12.03 -6.78 1.97
N GLY A 140 10.91 -6.35 2.57
CA GLY A 140 10.77 -5.14 3.40
C GLY A 140 11.07 -3.80 2.75
N SER A 141 11.61 -3.79 1.52
CA SER A 141 11.96 -2.56 0.83
C SER A 141 10.73 -1.93 0.17
N MET A 142 10.57 -0.63 0.37
CA MET A 142 9.48 0.15 -0.23
C MET A 142 9.48 0.05 -1.75
N LYS A 143 8.36 -0.39 -2.30
CA LYS A 143 8.15 -0.55 -3.74
C LYS A 143 7.67 0.74 -4.38
N THR A 144 8.04 0.90 -5.64
CA THR A 144 7.59 1.99 -6.50
C THR A 144 7.27 1.43 -7.89
N GLY A 145 6.50 2.17 -8.68
CA GLY A 145 6.13 1.78 -10.05
C GLY A 145 5.13 0.62 -10.07
N SER A 146 5.08 -0.08 -11.21
CA SER A 146 4.21 -1.23 -11.38
C SER A 146 4.70 -2.41 -10.55
N GLN A 147 3.80 -3.02 -9.78
CA GLN A 147 4.04 -4.22 -8.99
C GLN A 147 2.98 -5.27 -9.32
N SER A 148 3.38 -6.53 -9.38
CA SER A 148 2.47 -7.67 -9.47
C SER A 148 2.57 -8.40 -8.14
N VAL A 149 1.49 -8.40 -7.37
CA VAL A 149 1.44 -9.03 -6.05
C VAL A 149 0.48 -10.21 -6.13
N LYS A 150 0.91 -11.36 -5.62
CA LYS A 150 0.07 -12.55 -5.56
C LYS A 150 -0.59 -12.64 -4.20
N ASP A 151 -1.84 -13.08 -4.17
CA ASP A 151 -2.45 -13.56 -2.94
C ASP A 151 -1.94 -14.98 -2.58
N ASP A 152 -2.53 -15.59 -1.57
CA ASP A 152 -2.24 -16.93 -1.11
C ASP A 152 -2.82 -18.05 -2.01
N ASN A 153 -3.83 -17.75 -2.82
CA ASN A 153 -4.35 -18.64 -3.86
C ASN A 153 -3.50 -18.62 -5.14
N GLY A 154 -2.60 -17.64 -5.27
CA GLY A 154 -1.69 -17.47 -6.40
C GLY A 154 -2.19 -16.51 -7.49
N ASP A 155 -3.36 -15.91 -7.28
CA ASP A 155 -3.96 -14.91 -8.17
C ASP A 155 -3.17 -13.62 -8.12
N SER A 156 -2.97 -12.99 -9.28
CA SER A 156 -2.07 -11.86 -9.43
C SER A 156 -2.81 -10.54 -9.59
N TYR A 157 -2.56 -9.63 -8.66
CA TYR A 157 -3.11 -8.28 -8.62
C TYR A 157 -2.05 -7.28 -9.03
N LYS A 158 -2.43 -6.32 -9.89
CA LYS A 158 -1.53 -5.29 -10.38
C LYS A 158 -1.70 -4.03 -9.55
N PHE A 159 -0.58 -3.53 -9.05
CA PHE A 159 -0.52 -2.27 -8.32
C PHE A 159 0.40 -1.26 -9.00
N PHE A 160 0.17 0.02 -8.77
CA PHE A 160 1.05 1.10 -9.17
C PHE A 160 1.30 2.06 -8.01
N PHE A 161 2.58 2.24 -7.69
CA PHE A 161 3.06 3.16 -6.66
C PHE A 161 3.86 4.29 -7.28
N GLU A 162 3.76 5.51 -6.76
CA GLU A 162 4.39 6.68 -7.34
C GLU A 162 5.93 6.57 -7.31
N ASN A 163 6.56 6.94 -8.43
CA ASN A 163 8.01 6.90 -8.61
C ASN A 163 8.65 8.27 -8.35
N LYS A 164 7.86 9.34 -8.40
CA LYS A 164 8.33 10.70 -8.16
C LYS A 164 8.89 10.83 -6.75
N THR A 165 10.03 11.49 -6.65
CA THR A 165 10.69 11.80 -5.37
C THR A 165 10.25 13.14 -4.80
N THR A 166 9.54 13.96 -5.59
CA THR A 166 9.04 15.27 -5.18
C THR A 166 7.78 15.15 -4.31
N GLY A 167 7.70 15.97 -3.26
CA GLY A 167 6.50 16.09 -2.42
C GLY A 167 6.21 14.92 -1.47
N ASN A 168 7.21 14.08 -1.14
CA ASN A 168 7.06 12.91 -0.25
C ASN A 168 6.04 11.86 -0.74
N THR A 169 5.79 11.80 -2.05
CA THR A 169 4.84 10.85 -2.66
C THR A 169 5.49 9.56 -3.11
N LYS A 170 6.82 9.42 -3.04
CA LYS A 170 7.51 8.20 -3.49
C LYS A 170 6.97 6.97 -2.76
N GLY A 171 6.49 5.99 -3.52
CA GLY A 171 5.92 4.75 -3.00
C GLY A 171 4.43 4.83 -2.66
N LEU A 172 3.80 6.00 -2.75
CA LEU A 172 2.36 6.17 -2.50
C LEU A 172 1.54 5.50 -3.60
N GLY A 173 0.55 4.69 -3.22
CA GLY A 173 -0.38 4.03 -4.12
C GLY A 173 -1.21 5.06 -4.88
N ILE A 174 -1.32 4.88 -6.20
CA ILE A 174 -2.08 5.79 -7.04
C ILE A 174 -3.58 5.63 -6.81
N THR A 175 -4.28 6.77 -6.69
CA THR A 175 -5.74 6.85 -6.82
C THR A 175 -6.10 7.75 -8.00
N GLY A 176 -7.00 7.28 -8.86
CA GLY A 176 -7.39 7.93 -10.11
C GLY A 176 -6.62 7.42 -11.34
N ASN A 177 -6.61 8.24 -12.38
CA ASN A 177 -6.00 7.97 -13.68
C ASN A 177 -4.48 7.97 -13.62
N LYS A 178 -3.89 6.88 -14.10
CA LYS A 178 -2.47 6.82 -14.46
C LYS A 178 -2.33 6.23 -15.86
N SER A 179 -1.87 7.07 -16.78
CA SER A 179 -1.60 6.67 -18.17
C SER A 179 -2.82 6.03 -18.86
N GLY A 180 -4.03 6.47 -18.53
CA GLY A 180 -5.27 5.93 -19.10
C GLY A 180 -5.81 4.67 -18.43
N TYR A 181 -5.25 4.25 -17.29
CA TYR A 181 -5.76 3.16 -16.46
C TYR A 181 -6.23 3.70 -15.11
N LEU A 182 -7.29 3.12 -14.56
CA LEU A 182 -7.83 3.53 -13.26
C LEU A 182 -7.17 2.75 -12.13
N TYR A 183 -6.69 3.48 -11.12
CA TYR A 183 -6.17 2.89 -9.90
C TYR A 183 -6.92 3.41 -8.68
N PHE A 184 -7.03 2.59 -7.63
CA PHE A 184 -7.52 3.00 -6.32
C PHE A 184 -6.57 2.48 -5.24
N LYS A 185 -6.01 3.38 -4.42
CA LYS A 185 -5.02 3.04 -3.38
C LYS A 185 -3.87 2.17 -3.91
N GLY A 186 -3.51 2.38 -5.18
CA GLY A 186 -2.49 1.63 -5.90
C GLY A 186 -3.02 0.43 -6.69
N LEU A 187 -4.18 -0.16 -6.38
CA LEU A 187 -4.73 -1.31 -7.11
C LEU A 187 -5.28 -0.91 -8.48
N LEU A 188 -4.98 -1.67 -9.53
CA LEU A 188 -5.60 -1.51 -10.86
C LEU A 188 -7.06 -1.97 -10.82
N ILE A 189 -7.99 -1.04 -11.01
CA ILE A 189 -9.42 -1.32 -11.10
C ILE A 189 -9.77 -1.83 -12.49
N LYS A 190 -10.58 -2.89 -12.57
CA LYS A 190 -11.01 -3.52 -13.82
C LYS A 190 -12.50 -3.84 -13.73
N ALA A 191 -13.16 -3.88 -14.87
CA ALA A 191 -14.45 -4.53 -14.96
C ALA A 191 -14.27 -6.05 -14.82
N ASP A 192 -15.17 -6.71 -14.12
CA ASP A 192 -15.12 -8.15 -13.84
C ASP A 192 -16.40 -8.89 -14.21
N ASP A 193 -17.57 -8.27 -14.14
CA ASP A 193 -18.80 -8.91 -14.60
C ASP A 193 -18.96 -8.70 -16.11
N TYR A 194 -18.89 -7.44 -16.54
CA TYR A 194 -19.16 -7.03 -17.92
C TYR A 194 -17.89 -6.54 -18.63
N LYS A 195 -17.89 -6.48 -19.96
CA LYS A 195 -16.79 -5.89 -20.75
C LYS A 195 -16.44 -4.45 -20.31
N TYR A 196 -17.45 -3.69 -19.87
CA TYR A 196 -17.32 -2.34 -19.33
C TYR A 196 -18.21 -2.19 -18.10
N GLN A 197 -17.71 -1.54 -17.06
CA GLN A 197 -18.47 -1.19 -15.87
C GLN A 197 -18.12 0.22 -15.41
N LEU A 198 -19.01 0.83 -14.64
CA LEU A 198 -18.75 2.07 -13.93
C LEU A 198 -17.92 1.80 -12.67
N ALA A 199 -17.00 2.71 -12.35
CA ALA A 199 -16.28 2.73 -11.08
C ALA A 199 -16.30 4.16 -10.54
N THR A 200 -16.78 4.34 -9.31
CA THR A 200 -16.86 5.65 -8.65
C THR A 200 -15.86 5.71 -7.51
N ILE A 201 -15.01 6.73 -7.52
CA ILE A 201 -14.05 7.01 -6.44
C ILE A 201 -14.42 8.34 -5.81
N THR A 202 -14.63 8.35 -4.50
CA THR A 202 -14.78 9.59 -3.73
C THR A 202 -13.40 10.10 -3.33
N ASP A 203 -13.10 11.36 -3.62
CA ASP A 203 -11.84 12.00 -3.23
C ASP A 203 -11.85 12.49 -1.78
N GLU A 204 -10.70 13.01 -1.34
CA GLU A 204 -10.49 13.53 0.02
C GLU A 204 -11.39 14.71 0.40
N ASN A 205 -12.02 15.38 -0.58
CA ASN A 205 -12.97 16.46 -0.36
C ASN A 205 -14.44 15.97 -0.41
N GLY A 206 -14.67 14.66 -0.55
CA GLY A 206 -16.01 14.09 -0.67
C GLY A 206 -16.61 14.19 -2.07
N VAL A 207 -15.82 14.54 -3.09
CA VAL A 207 -16.31 14.64 -4.47
C VAL A 207 -16.22 13.28 -5.14
N GLU A 208 -17.32 12.83 -5.75
CA GLU A 208 -17.39 11.58 -6.49
C GLU A 208 -16.88 11.74 -7.93
N HIS A 209 -16.02 10.81 -8.35
CA HIS A 209 -15.48 10.75 -9.71
C HIS A 209 -15.84 9.40 -10.33
N THR A 210 -16.78 9.41 -11.28
CA THR A 210 -17.24 8.20 -11.97
C THR A 210 -16.50 7.98 -13.28
N PHE A 211 -15.95 6.78 -13.46
CA PHE A 211 -15.20 6.36 -14.63
C PHE A 211 -15.88 5.19 -15.32
N ILE A 212 -15.68 5.07 -16.63
CA ILE A 212 -16.01 3.87 -17.39
C ILE A 212 -14.73 3.05 -17.57
N VAL A 213 -14.71 1.80 -17.10
CA VAL A 213 -13.52 0.96 -17.06
C VAL A 213 -13.78 -0.34 -17.81
N ASN A 214 -12.79 -0.84 -18.56
CA ASN A 214 -12.89 -2.14 -19.23
C ASN A 214 -12.21 -3.28 -18.45
N LYS A 215 -12.29 -4.52 -18.95
CA LYS A 215 -11.63 -5.72 -18.37
C LYS A 215 -10.10 -5.63 -18.23
N ASN A 216 -9.45 -4.72 -18.96
CA ASN A 216 -8.00 -4.46 -18.85
C ASN A 216 -7.67 -3.32 -17.88
N GLY A 217 -8.68 -2.68 -17.28
CA GLY A 217 -8.56 -1.52 -16.40
C GLY A 217 -8.35 -0.19 -17.14
N SER A 218 -8.45 -0.17 -18.46
CA SER A 218 -8.34 1.06 -19.24
C SER A 218 -9.60 1.90 -19.11
N ILE A 219 -9.42 3.20 -18.89
CA ILE A 219 -10.51 4.18 -18.80
C ILE A 219 -11.02 4.50 -20.20
N GLN A 220 -12.34 4.47 -20.36
CA GLN A 220 -13.03 4.83 -21.58
C GLN A 220 -13.51 6.28 -21.52
N LYS A 221 -13.54 6.96 -22.68
CA LYS A 221 -13.77 8.41 -22.77
C LYS A 221 -14.50 8.84 -24.05
N ASN A 222 -15.05 7.87 -24.78
CA ASN A 222 -15.69 8.12 -26.06
C ASN A 222 -17.21 8.14 -25.84
N ARG A 223 -17.91 9.02 -26.54
CA ARG A 223 -19.37 9.09 -26.52
C ARG A 223 -19.98 8.05 -27.45
N VAL A 224 -20.17 6.84 -26.94
CA VAL A 224 -20.67 5.67 -27.68
C VAL A 224 -21.67 4.88 -26.85
N ASP A 225 -22.29 3.88 -27.47
CA ASP A 225 -22.95 2.82 -26.71
C ASP A 225 -21.87 1.84 -26.27
N TYR A 226 -21.79 1.58 -24.98
CA TYR A 226 -20.96 0.51 -24.44
C TYR A 226 -21.80 -0.76 -24.48
N LYS A 227 -21.30 -1.78 -25.18
CA LYS A 227 -22.06 -3.00 -25.47
C LYS A 227 -21.29 -4.26 -25.14
N GLU A 228 -22.04 -5.30 -24.82
CA GLU A 228 -21.60 -6.69 -24.70
C GLU A 228 -22.66 -7.56 -25.37
N ASP A 229 -22.25 -8.52 -26.20
CA ASP A 229 -23.15 -9.43 -26.93
C ASP A 229 -24.33 -8.77 -27.68
N ASN A 230 -24.08 -7.56 -28.20
CA ASN A 230 -25.04 -6.65 -28.88
C ASN A 230 -26.10 -5.99 -27.99
N GLU A 231 -26.10 -6.28 -26.69
CA GLU A 231 -26.88 -5.56 -25.69
C GLU A 231 -26.16 -4.28 -25.27
N VAL A 232 -26.92 -3.21 -25.02
CA VAL A 232 -26.37 -1.94 -24.53
C VAL A 232 -26.27 -2.04 -23.01
N LEU A 233 -25.04 -1.95 -22.50
CA LEU A 233 -24.76 -1.95 -21.06
C LEU A 233 -25.07 -0.59 -20.43
N PHE A 234 -24.71 0.48 -21.15
CA PHE A 234 -25.04 1.87 -20.88
C PHE A 234 -24.65 2.72 -22.10
N THR A 235 -25.27 3.89 -22.25
CA THR A 235 -24.95 4.84 -23.33
C THR A 235 -24.38 6.16 -22.81
N THR A 236 -23.38 6.64 -23.54
CA THR A 236 -22.78 7.98 -23.37
C THR A 236 -22.99 8.86 -24.60
N LYS A 237 -23.74 8.38 -25.60
CA LYS A 237 -23.98 9.14 -26.85
C LYS A 237 -24.70 10.45 -26.60
N ASN A 238 -25.61 10.47 -25.64
CA ASN A 238 -26.48 11.62 -25.37
C ASN A 238 -25.83 12.67 -24.46
N LEU A 239 -24.67 12.35 -23.86
CA LEU A 239 -23.91 13.28 -23.03
C LEU A 239 -23.38 14.50 -23.82
N PRO A 240 -23.05 15.63 -23.16
CA PRO A 240 -22.46 16.78 -23.85
C PRO A 240 -21.06 16.47 -24.44
N LYS A 241 -20.58 17.27 -25.40
CA LYS A 241 -19.28 17.04 -26.08
C LYS A 241 -18.08 17.06 -25.13
N ASP A 242 -18.21 17.78 -24.04
CA ASP A 242 -17.22 17.96 -22.99
C ASP A 242 -17.57 17.18 -21.72
N ALA A 243 -18.34 16.09 -21.83
CA ALA A 243 -18.80 15.30 -20.69
C ALA A 243 -17.70 14.68 -19.82
N PHE A 244 -16.47 14.60 -20.32
CA PHE A 244 -15.35 13.99 -19.62
C PHE A 244 -14.34 15.04 -19.15
N VAL A 245 -13.83 14.89 -17.93
CA VAL A 245 -12.79 15.74 -17.35
C VAL A 245 -11.49 15.63 -18.15
N THR A 246 -10.84 16.75 -18.45
CA THR A 246 -9.60 16.79 -19.26
C THR A 246 -8.43 17.54 -18.63
N ASP A 247 -8.71 18.37 -17.63
CA ASP A 247 -7.82 19.32 -16.96
C ASP A 247 -7.30 18.84 -15.60
N SER A 248 -7.88 17.79 -15.02
CA SER A 248 -7.30 17.07 -13.87
C SER A 248 -6.31 15.99 -14.33
N THR A 249 -5.24 15.75 -13.56
CA THR A 249 -4.35 14.59 -13.79
C THR A 249 -4.97 13.31 -13.26
N ALA A 250 -5.40 13.29 -11.99
CA ALA A 250 -5.97 12.11 -11.33
C ALA A 250 -7.39 11.82 -11.81
N TRP A 251 -8.20 12.84 -12.09
CA TRP A 251 -9.61 12.66 -12.46
C TRP A 251 -9.84 12.71 -13.97
N LYS A 252 -8.78 12.75 -14.76
CA LYS A 252 -8.88 12.77 -16.23
C LYS A 252 -9.71 11.59 -16.73
N TYR A 253 -10.68 11.89 -17.59
CA TYR A 253 -11.64 10.94 -18.18
C TYR A 253 -12.74 10.41 -17.25
N SER A 254 -12.87 10.93 -16.03
CA SER A 254 -14.12 10.78 -15.28
C SER A 254 -15.24 11.58 -15.97
N LEU A 255 -16.48 11.20 -15.72
CA LEU A 255 -17.65 12.02 -16.03
C LEU A 255 -17.57 13.32 -15.22
N LYS A 256 -17.93 14.44 -15.85
CA LYS A 256 -18.08 15.71 -15.14
C LYS A 256 -19.22 15.63 -14.12
N ASP A 257 -19.12 16.45 -13.08
CA ASP A 257 -20.09 16.53 -12.00
C ASP A 257 -21.53 16.67 -12.51
N GLY A 258 -22.45 15.96 -11.86
CA GLY A 258 -23.86 15.88 -12.20
C GLY A 258 -24.21 15.10 -13.48
N LEU A 259 -23.23 14.54 -14.20
CA LEU A 259 -23.51 13.69 -15.36
C LEU A 259 -23.59 12.21 -14.97
N THR A 260 -24.60 11.53 -15.50
CA THR A 260 -24.79 10.07 -15.39
C THR A 260 -24.93 9.46 -16.78
N VAL A 261 -24.77 8.14 -16.87
CA VAL A 261 -25.05 7.40 -18.11
C VAL A 261 -26.52 6.96 -18.14
N GLU A 262 -27.04 6.67 -19.33
CA GLU A 262 -28.38 6.10 -19.54
C GLU A 262 -28.28 4.61 -19.84
N ASP A 263 -29.40 3.88 -19.74
CA ASP A 263 -29.49 2.42 -19.96
C ASP A 263 -28.53 1.61 -19.09
N ASP A 264 -28.17 2.11 -17.90
CA ASP A 264 -27.24 1.46 -16.98
C ASP A 264 -27.85 0.21 -16.35
N ILE A 265 -27.62 -0.91 -17.01
CA ILE A 265 -28.02 -2.23 -16.53
C ILE A 265 -26.87 -2.94 -15.79
N THR A 266 -25.69 -2.33 -15.72
CA THR A 266 -24.53 -2.94 -15.08
C THR A 266 -24.53 -2.73 -13.58
N THR A 267 -24.00 -3.69 -12.85
CA THR A 267 -23.60 -3.44 -11.46
C THR A 267 -22.28 -2.67 -11.47
N PRO A 268 -22.17 -1.51 -10.77
CA PRO A 268 -20.90 -0.80 -10.66
C PRO A 268 -19.84 -1.66 -9.96
N ILE A 269 -18.57 -1.41 -10.29
CA ILE A 269 -17.44 -2.05 -9.63
C ILE A 269 -17.38 -1.60 -8.17
N ASP A 270 -17.33 -2.55 -7.23
CA ASP A 270 -16.96 -2.27 -5.86
C ASP A 270 -15.43 -2.08 -5.76
N ILE A 271 -14.99 -0.82 -5.67
CA ILE A 271 -13.56 -0.49 -5.54
C ILE A 271 -12.95 -0.97 -4.20
N TYR A 272 -13.77 -1.43 -3.26
CA TYR A 272 -13.38 -1.97 -1.95
C TYR A 272 -13.44 -3.50 -1.88
N ASP A 273 -13.73 -4.18 -3.00
CA ASP A 273 -13.76 -5.65 -3.04
C ASP A 273 -12.43 -6.24 -2.55
N VAL A 274 -11.33 -5.73 -3.11
CA VAL A 274 -9.96 -6.07 -2.70
C VAL A 274 -9.41 -5.11 -1.63
N MET A 275 -9.78 -3.82 -1.69
CA MET A 275 -9.14 -2.76 -0.90
C MET A 275 -9.87 -2.49 0.42
N PRO A 276 -9.17 -2.09 1.50
CA PRO A 276 -9.85 -1.77 2.76
C PRO A 276 -10.73 -0.53 2.62
N GLN A 277 -11.92 -0.59 3.24
CA GLN A 277 -12.78 0.56 3.50
C GLN A 277 -12.09 1.48 4.52
N ASN A 278 -12.22 2.79 4.33
CA ASN A 278 -11.68 3.79 5.26
C ASN A 278 -12.41 3.76 6.60
#